data_AF-Q2JAJ5-F1
#
_entry.id   AF-Q2JAJ5-F1
#
_cell.length_a   1.000
_cell.length_b   1.000
_cell.length_c   1.000
_cell.angle_alpha   90.00
_cell.angle_beta   90.00
_cell.angle_gamma   90.00
#
_symmetry.space_group_name_H-M   'P 1'
#
loop_
_entity.id
_entity.type
_entity.pdbx_description
1 polymer ?
#
loop_
_entity_poly.entity_id
_entity_poly.type
_entity_poly.pdbx_seq_one_letter_code
_entity_poly.pdbx_strand_id
1 'polypeptide(L)'
;MPHRSHPHRGGPPLFPRTPRPHRPTHPTGCHRTSSVAFPPAPEPTLTRATHSDETAAGPGSSHHHRPQPPAPRLTPSTCTNRLCGSPCHGDPAGAFDRLVERLIEKPIPAGGKDTGAARTLNWVTAMIGVRSALYSHAMWPRLAEALALADDNNDGSKLLSFAAQDPIGAILPLPYSTSTSADVAHTAIAAHTAITCADKVFPTVGAYQRLADELNRESPHFGLLSGLGALACVVWPVKAASRYTGPFHATGAAPILLVGSTGDPATPYSGAVSLARQLANSVLLTWRSYTHTAYFQDSGCVRQAVERYLVDLILPKRGTICPDVPTAAGS
;
A
#
# COMPACT_ATOMS: atom_id res chain seq x y z
N MET A 1 -56.08 -39.21 39.87
CA MET A 1 -56.22 -39.86 38.56
C MET A 1 -55.62 -38.95 37.50
N PRO A 2 -54.76 -39.48 36.60
CA PRO A 2 -53.93 -38.68 35.70
C PRO A 2 -54.64 -38.42 34.37
N HIS A 3 -54.48 -37.21 33.80
CA HIS A 3 -54.81 -36.96 32.40
C HIS A 3 -53.56 -36.99 31.53
N ARG A 4 -53.67 -37.81 30.49
CA ARG A 4 -52.62 -38.32 29.60
C ARG A 4 -51.94 -37.25 28.76
N SER A 5 -50.63 -37.41 28.64
CA SER A 5 -49.78 -36.88 27.58
C SER A 5 -50.15 -37.52 26.24
N HIS A 6 -50.32 -36.70 25.19
CA HIS A 6 -50.28 -37.16 23.80
C HIS A 6 -49.03 -36.59 23.11
N PRO A 7 -48.19 -37.43 22.47
CA PRO A 7 -47.02 -36.98 21.76
C PRO A 7 -47.39 -36.51 20.34
N HIS A 8 -46.90 -35.32 19.96
CA HIS A 8 -46.91 -34.87 18.57
C HIS A 8 -46.01 -35.79 17.74
N ARG A 9 -46.64 -36.57 16.86
CA ARG A 9 -45.96 -37.34 15.81
C ARG A 9 -45.36 -36.36 14.80
N GLY A 10 -44.04 -36.41 14.64
CA GLY A 10 -43.33 -35.73 13.56
C GLY A 10 -43.79 -36.25 12.20
N GLY A 11 -44.21 -35.34 11.33
CA GLY A 11 -44.44 -35.62 9.93
C GLY A 11 -43.14 -35.95 9.19
N PRO A 12 -43.20 -36.75 8.12
CA PRO A 12 -42.01 -37.16 7.37
C PRO A 12 -41.40 -35.96 6.62
N PRO A 13 -40.05 -35.92 6.44
CA PRO A 13 -39.41 -34.88 5.66
C PRO A 13 -39.77 -35.03 4.18
N LEU A 14 -40.43 -34.00 3.63
CA LEU A 14 -40.53 -33.74 2.20
C LEU A 14 -39.12 -33.39 1.70
N PHE A 15 -38.33 -34.38 1.27
CA PHE A 15 -37.30 -34.31 0.22
C PHE A 15 -36.54 -35.66 0.18
N PRO A 16 -36.50 -36.39 -0.94
CA PRO A 16 -35.74 -37.63 -1.03
C PRO A 16 -34.23 -37.35 -0.92
N ARG A 17 -33.55 -38.06 0.00
CA ARG A 17 -32.09 -38.11 0.08
C ARG A 17 -31.55 -38.75 -1.20
N THR A 18 -31.01 -37.94 -2.10
CA THR A 18 -30.22 -38.40 -3.23
C THR A 18 -28.89 -39.00 -2.74
N PRO A 19 -28.41 -40.11 -3.34
CA PRO A 19 -27.07 -40.62 -3.06
C PRO A 19 -26.01 -39.59 -3.44
N ARG A 20 -24.99 -39.41 -2.58
CA ARG A 20 -23.81 -38.58 -2.90
C ARG A 20 -23.18 -39.14 -4.19
N PRO A 21 -22.97 -38.33 -5.25
CA PRO A 21 -22.15 -38.77 -6.36
C PRO A 21 -20.72 -38.98 -5.87
N HIS A 22 -20.10 -40.06 -6.31
CA HIS A 22 -18.69 -40.35 -6.10
C HIS A 22 -17.84 -39.13 -6.46
N ARG A 23 -16.96 -38.73 -5.54
CA ARG A 23 -15.92 -37.71 -5.76
C ARG A 23 -15.11 -38.14 -6.99
N PRO A 24 -15.05 -37.35 -8.07
CA PRO A 24 -14.03 -37.57 -9.08
C PRO A 24 -12.68 -37.37 -8.39
N THR A 25 -11.80 -38.37 -8.46
CA THR A 25 -10.38 -38.16 -8.21
C THR A 25 -9.90 -37.16 -9.26
N HIS A 26 -9.75 -35.89 -8.87
CA HIS A 26 -9.12 -34.90 -9.73
C HIS A 26 -7.71 -35.38 -10.09
N PRO A 27 -7.31 -35.33 -11.37
CA PRO A 27 -5.93 -35.56 -11.73
C PRO A 27 -5.05 -34.51 -11.05
N THR A 28 -4.01 -34.98 -10.35
CA THR A 28 -2.83 -34.20 -9.97
C THR A 28 -2.28 -33.54 -11.23
N GLY A 29 -2.65 -32.28 -11.49
CA GLY A 29 -2.43 -31.71 -12.82
C GLY A 29 -2.73 -30.22 -12.97
N CYS A 30 -2.50 -29.40 -11.94
CA CYS A 30 -2.39 -27.94 -12.07
C CYS A 30 -1.22 -27.43 -11.20
N HIS A 31 -0.02 -27.99 -11.38
CA HIS A 31 1.18 -27.58 -10.63
C HIS A 31 2.05 -26.55 -11.35
N ARG A 32 1.56 -25.90 -12.41
CA ARG A 32 2.35 -24.92 -13.20
C ARG A 32 1.71 -23.55 -13.24
N THR A 33 1.55 -22.92 -12.09
CA THR A 33 1.34 -21.48 -12.04
C THR A 33 2.70 -20.81 -11.93
N SER A 34 3.20 -20.30 -13.05
CA SER A 34 4.24 -19.27 -13.04
C SER A 34 3.58 -17.97 -12.63
N SER A 35 4.09 -17.33 -11.58
CA SER A 35 3.48 -16.10 -11.04
C SER A 35 4.52 -15.00 -10.88
N VAL A 36 4.13 -13.77 -11.23
CA VAL A 36 4.80 -12.56 -10.75
C VAL A 36 4.09 -12.17 -9.47
N ALA A 37 4.82 -12.12 -8.37
CA ALA A 37 4.25 -11.72 -7.09
C ALA A 37 4.82 -10.35 -6.68
N PHE A 38 3.91 -9.47 -6.27
CA PHE A 38 4.23 -8.20 -5.63
C PHE A 38 4.11 -8.39 -4.12
N PRO A 39 5.01 -7.79 -3.32
CA PRO A 39 4.96 -7.95 -1.88
C PRO A 39 3.65 -7.43 -1.28
N PRO A 40 3.08 -8.11 -0.28
CA PRO A 40 1.95 -7.56 0.47
C PRO A 40 2.38 -6.35 1.31
N ALA A 41 1.44 -5.45 1.57
CA ALA A 41 1.62 -4.37 2.56
C ALA A 41 1.98 -4.99 3.93
N PRO A 42 2.84 -4.33 4.74
CA PRO A 42 3.43 -4.94 5.92
C PRO A 42 2.34 -5.42 6.89
N GLU A 43 2.64 -6.49 7.62
CA GLU A 43 1.78 -6.90 8.72
C GLU A 43 1.90 -5.89 9.87
N PRO A 44 0.81 -5.55 10.57
CA PRO A 44 0.87 -4.76 11.80
C PRO A 44 1.37 -5.59 13.00
N THR A 45 2.11 -6.68 12.76
CA THR A 45 2.86 -7.39 13.80
C THR A 45 4.10 -6.58 14.14
N LEU A 46 4.37 -6.43 15.45
CA LEU A 46 5.44 -5.66 16.13
C LEU A 46 6.88 -5.97 15.63
N THR A 47 7.12 -5.80 14.35
CA THR A 47 8.43 -5.99 13.73
C THR A 47 8.90 -4.62 13.29
N ARG A 48 9.63 -4.00 14.22
CA ARG A 48 10.47 -2.82 14.10
C ARG A 48 10.86 -2.53 12.64
N ALA A 49 10.13 -1.65 11.99
CA ALA A 49 10.60 -0.97 10.79
C ALA A 49 11.45 0.22 11.27
N THR A 50 12.64 -0.05 11.81
CA THR A 50 13.60 1.03 12.12
C THR A 50 14.04 1.68 10.83
N HIS A 51 13.41 2.79 10.50
CA HIS A 51 14.13 3.92 9.95
C HIS A 51 14.60 4.74 11.16
N SER A 52 15.92 4.84 11.34
CA SER A 52 16.66 5.56 12.41
C SER A 52 17.19 4.66 13.55
N ASP A 53 18.46 4.89 13.90
CA ASP A 53 19.25 4.33 15.00
C ASP A 53 19.80 2.89 14.90
N GLU A 54 20.89 2.75 14.13
CA GLU A 54 22.02 1.87 14.46
C GLU A 54 23.27 2.71 14.82
N THR A 55 23.22 3.39 15.97
CA THR A 55 24.43 3.85 16.67
C THR A 55 24.28 3.63 18.18
N ALA A 56 24.47 2.40 18.63
CA ALA A 56 25.00 2.09 19.96
C ALA A 56 25.35 0.59 20.04
N ALA A 57 26.64 0.29 20.03
CA ALA A 57 27.17 -1.05 20.23
C ALA A 57 27.22 -1.42 21.72
N GLY A 58 26.97 -2.70 22.02
CA GLY A 58 27.26 -3.39 23.29
C GLY A 58 27.17 -4.91 23.10
N PRO A 59 28.03 -5.74 23.73
CA PRO A 59 28.69 -6.84 23.03
C PRO A 59 28.02 -8.21 23.20
N GLY A 60 28.15 -9.05 22.16
CA GLY A 60 28.06 -10.50 22.30
C GLY A 60 27.19 -11.19 21.26
N SER A 61 27.70 -11.35 20.03
CA SER A 61 27.63 -12.61 19.26
C SER A 61 28.18 -12.38 17.85
N SER A 62 29.30 -13.04 17.59
CA SER A 62 30.03 -13.06 16.34
C SER A 62 29.29 -13.84 15.24
N HIS A 63 28.61 -13.12 14.35
CA HIS A 63 28.30 -13.59 13.00
C HIS A 63 28.69 -12.52 11.99
N HIS A 64 29.50 -12.90 10.99
CA HIS A 64 29.96 -12.04 9.92
C HIS A 64 28.77 -11.49 9.10
N HIS A 65 28.27 -10.31 9.48
CA HIS A 65 27.42 -9.46 8.66
C HIS A 65 28.29 -8.55 7.81
N ARG A 66 28.07 -8.57 6.49
CA ARG A 66 28.32 -7.37 5.68
C ARG A 66 27.15 -6.41 5.97
N PRO A 67 27.40 -5.19 6.46
CA PRO A 67 26.33 -4.21 6.63
C PRO A 67 25.65 -3.94 5.29
N GLN A 68 24.32 -3.90 5.30
CA GLN A 68 23.54 -3.47 4.14
C GLN A 68 23.90 -2.01 3.82
N PRO A 69 24.04 -1.63 2.55
CA PRO A 69 24.15 -0.22 2.21
C PRO A 69 22.89 0.49 2.73
N PRO A 70 23.03 1.64 3.40
CA PRO A 70 21.87 2.38 3.89
C PRO A 70 20.92 2.64 2.72
N ALA A 71 19.61 2.52 2.98
CA ALA A 71 18.61 3.01 2.05
C ALA A 71 18.99 4.47 1.72
N PRO A 72 19.10 4.86 0.44
CA PRO A 72 19.41 6.24 0.12
C PRO A 72 18.36 7.13 0.78
N ARG A 73 18.81 7.99 1.70
CA ARG A 73 18.02 9.14 2.15
C ARG A 73 17.59 9.87 0.89
N LEU A 74 16.38 10.43 0.88
CA LEU A 74 15.97 11.40 -0.14
C LEU A 74 17.10 12.44 -0.25
N THR A 75 17.95 12.31 -1.26
CA THR A 75 18.87 13.38 -1.58
C THR A 75 18.01 14.43 -2.28
N PRO A 76 18.11 15.72 -1.91
CA PRO A 76 17.37 16.82 -2.54
C PRO A 76 17.53 16.92 -4.07
N SER A 77 18.37 16.07 -4.67
CA SER A 77 18.78 16.08 -6.06
C SER A 77 17.70 15.70 -7.07
N THR A 78 16.59 15.05 -6.68
CA THR A 78 15.44 14.82 -7.58
C THR A 78 14.44 15.99 -7.59
N CYS A 79 14.57 16.92 -6.62
CA CYS A 79 13.93 18.23 -6.62
C CYS A 79 14.97 19.33 -6.93
N THR A 80 15.89 19.13 -7.87
CA THR A 80 16.79 20.22 -8.28
C THR A 80 16.04 21.29 -9.07
N ASN A 81 15.85 22.45 -8.45
CA ASN A 81 15.80 23.83 -8.96
C ASN A 81 14.92 24.22 -10.18
N ARG A 82 14.26 23.30 -10.88
CA ARG A 82 13.47 23.64 -12.08
C ARG A 82 11.97 23.42 -11.95
N LEU A 83 11.53 22.49 -11.11
CA LEU A 83 10.10 22.31 -10.78
C LEU A 83 9.69 23.09 -9.52
N CYS A 84 10.67 23.47 -8.72
CA CYS A 84 10.59 24.42 -7.62
C CYS A 84 11.37 25.67 -8.05
N GLY A 85 10.69 26.75 -8.43
CA GLY A 85 11.32 28.05 -8.67
C GLY A 85 11.73 28.72 -7.35
N SER A 86 11.45 30.02 -7.24
CA SER A 86 11.60 30.83 -6.02
C SER A 86 10.97 30.26 -4.71
N PRO A 87 9.86 29.49 -4.70
CA PRO A 87 9.14 29.17 -3.45
C PRO A 87 9.89 28.20 -2.54
N CYS A 88 10.65 27.28 -3.14
CA CYS A 88 11.38 26.28 -2.38
C CYS A 88 12.72 26.81 -1.89
N HIS A 89 13.27 27.90 -2.45
CA HIS A 89 14.58 28.47 -2.06
C HIS A 89 15.75 27.46 -1.92
N GLY A 90 15.71 26.33 -2.64
CA GLY A 90 16.66 25.23 -2.47
C GLY A 90 16.39 24.29 -1.29
N ASP A 91 15.32 24.52 -0.54
CA ASP A 91 14.78 23.73 0.57
C ASP A 91 13.33 23.27 0.29
N PRO A 92 13.14 22.26 -0.58
CA PRO A 92 11.81 21.72 -0.89
C PRO A 92 11.14 21.05 0.33
N ALA A 93 11.92 20.53 1.27
CA ALA A 93 11.38 19.92 2.49
C ALA A 93 10.77 20.97 3.41
N GLY A 94 11.51 22.03 3.74
CA GLY A 94 10.97 23.10 4.57
C GLY A 94 9.84 23.88 3.90
N ALA A 95 9.82 23.99 2.56
CA ALA A 95 8.67 24.56 1.85
C ALA A 95 7.42 23.71 2.02
N PHE A 96 7.55 22.39 1.92
CA PHE A 96 6.47 21.45 2.19
C PHE A 96 5.98 21.54 3.64
N ASP A 97 6.90 21.59 4.62
CA ASP A 97 6.57 21.71 6.04
C ASP A 97 5.76 22.97 6.32
N ARG A 98 6.19 24.12 5.80
CA ARG A 98 5.47 25.39 5.95
C ARG A 98 4.08 25.33 5.31
N LEU A 99 3.93 24.73 4.14
CA LEU A 99 2.63 24.56 3.50
C LEU A 99 1.71 23.69 4.38
N VAL A 100 2.22 22.58 4.91
CA VAL A 100 1.47 21.69 5.81
C VAL A 100 1.03 22.44 7.08
N GLU A 101 1.93 23.18 7.73
CA GLU A 101 1.61 24.00 8.91
C GLU A 101 0.50 25.00 8.63
N ARG A 102 0.56 25.73 7.50
CA ARG A 102 -0.50 26.67 7.12
C ARG A 102 -1.84 25.97 6.88
N LEU A 103 -1.83 24.78 6.27
CA LEU A 103 -3.04 23.99 6.01
C LEU A 103 -3.63 23.35 7.26
N ILE A 104 -2.84 23.14 8.31
CA ILE A 104 -3.31 22.71 9.64
C ILE A 104 -4.13 23.85 10.27
N GLU A 105 -3.62 25.07 10.19
CA GLU A 105 -4.27 26.26 10.76
C GLU A 105 -5.49 26.71 9.96
N LYS A 106 -5.39 26.76 8.62
CA LYS A 106 -6.43 27.32 7.77
C LYS A 106 -6.53 26.61 6.41
N PRO A 107 -7.68 26.00 6.09
CA PRO A 107 -7.92 25.46 4.75
C PRO A 107 -7.84 26.55 3.67
N ILE A 108 -7.30 26.22 2.50
CA ILE A 108 -7.19 27.12 1.35
C ILE A 108 -8.33 26.87 0.34
N PRO A 109 -8.71 27.86 -0.48
CA PRO A 109 -9.65 27.66 -1.59
C PRO A 109 -9.18 26.56 -2.55
N ALA A 110 -10.12 25.78 -3.08
CA ALA A 110 -9.83 24.66 -3.99
C ALA A 110 -10.93 24.48 -5.05
N GLY A 111 -11.52 25.59 -5.51
CA GLY A 111 -12.59 25.61 -6.50
C GLY A 111 -12.07 25.90 -7.91
N GLY A 112 -12.50 25.09 -8.88
CA GLY A 112 -12.63 25.57 -10.26
C GLY A 112 -13.82 26.54 -10.34
N LYS A 113 -13.83 27.43 -11.33
CA LYS A 113 -14.85 28.49 -11.51
C LYS A 113 -16.30 27.98 -11.60
N ASP A 114 -16.52 26.66 -11.68
CA ASP A 114 -17.77 26.07 -12.17
C ASP A 114 -18.62 25.36 -11.10
N THR A 115 -18.24 25.34 -9.81
CA THR A 115 -18.91 24.45 -8.83
C THR A 115 -19.92 25.09 -7.87
N GLY A 116 -20.14 26.40 -7.88
CA GLY A 116 -21.18 27.08 -7.07
C GLY A 116 -21.05 26.99 -5.54
N ALA A 117 -20.33 25.99 -5.02
CA ALA A 117 -19.95 25.84 -3.62
C ALA A 117 -18.45 26.10 -3.45
N ALA A 118 -18.08 26.87 -2.43
CA ALA A 118 -16.68 27.11 -2.09
C ALA A 118 -16.01 25.81 -1.62
N ARG A 119 -15.22 25.19 -2.51
CA ARG A 119 -14.40 24.02 -2.16
C ARG A 119 -13.15 24.48 -1.41
N THR A 120 -12.70 23.71 -0.42
CA THR A 120 -11.46 23.99 0.31
C THR A 120 -10.57 22.76 0.40
N LEU A 121 -9.26 23.00 0.53
CA LEU A 121 -8.24 22.00 0.81
C LEU A 121 -7.72 22.24 2.23
N ASN A 122 -7.92 21.27 3.11
CA ASN A 122 -7.29 21.22 4.43
C ASN A 122 -6.06 20.30 4.41
N TRP A 123 -5.32 20.25 5.51
CA TRP A 123 -4.09 19.45 5.60
C TRP A 123 -4.32 17.96 5.33
N VAL A 124 -5.39 17.35 5.86
CA VAL A 124 -5.69 15.92 5.68
C VAL A 124 -5.87 15.61 4.19
N THR A 125 -6.71 16.38 3.51
CA THR A 125 -6.98 16.17 2.08
C THR A 125 -5.76 16.50 1.22
N ALA A 126 -4.94 17.48 1.61
CA ALA A 126 -3.66 17.76 0.95
C ALA A 126 -2.73 16.56 1.04
N MET A 127 -2.57 15.97 2.23
CA MET A 127 -1.72 14.80 2.42
C MET A 127 -2.21 13.56 1.65
N ILE A 128 -3.53 13.38 1.52
CA ILE A 128 -4.11 12.34 0.66
C ILE A 128 -3.78 12.61 -0.82
N GLY A 129 -3.85 13.86 -1.27
CA GLY A 129 -3.46 14.24 -2.63
C GLY A 129 -1.97 14.02 -2.92
N VAL A 130 -1.10 14.39 -1.97
CA VAL A 130 0.34 14.11 -2.06
C VAL A 130 0.59 12.61 -2.10
N ARG A 131 -0.02 11.85 -1.19
CA ARG A 131 0.05 10.39 -1.15
C ARG A 131 -0.31 9.79 -2.50
N SER A 132 -1.46 10.16 -3.07
CA SER A 132 -1.94 9.69 -4.38
C SER A 132 -0.89 9.88 -5.47
N ALA A 133 -0.28 11.06 -5.55
CA ALA A 133 0.72 11.37 -6.56
C ALA A 133 2.07 10.66 -6.32
N LEU A 134 2.43 10.33 -5.07
CA LEU A 134 3.67 9.63 -4.76
C LEU A 134 3.70 8.16 -5.23
N TYR A 135 2.57 7.57 -5.60
CA TYR A 135 2.50 6.19 -6.10
C TYR A 135 3.27 5.97 -7.41
N SER A 136 3.45 7.01 -8.24
CA SER A 136 4.11 6.90 -9.56
C SER A 136 4.99 8.12 -9.87
N HIS A 137 6.20 7.88 -10.36
CA HIS A 137 7.12 8.94 -10.80
C HIS A 137 6.51 9.82 -11.89
N ALA A 138 5.64 9.27 -12.75
CA ALA A 138 4.98 10.03 -13.82
C ALA A 138 4.11 11.18 -13.27
N MET A 139 3.67 11.09 -12.01
CA MET A 139 2.87 12.12 -11.35
C MET A 139 3.71 13.20 -10.66
N TRP A 140 5.02 13.00 -10.46
CA TRP A 140 5.84 13.91 -9.67
C TRP A 140 5.96 15.33 -10.26
N PRO A 141 6.10 15.53 -11.59
CA PRO A 141 6.04 16.88 -12.16
C PRO A 141 4.71 17.59 -11.87
N ARG A 142 3.60 16.84 -11.97
CA ARG A 142 2.26 17.37 -11.67
C ARG A 142 2.06 17.64 -10.18
N LEU A 143 2.68 16.83 -9.31
CA LEU A 143 2.70 17.08 -7.87
C LEU A 143 3.47 18.36 -7.54
N ALA A 144 4.64 18.56 -8.13
CA ALA A 144 5.41 19.78 -7.93
C ALA A 144 4.62 21.03 -8.36
N GLU A 145 3.95 21.00 -9.51
CA GLU A 145 3.04 22.07 -9.94
C GLU A 145 1.87 22.29 -8.97
N ALA A 146 1.30 21.22 -8.42
CA ALA A 146 0.17 21.31 -7.49
C ALA A 146 0.59 21.91 -6.13
N LEU A 147 1.78 21.56 -5.65
CA LEU A 147 2.38 22.12 -4.44
C LEU A 147 2.71 23.60 -4.65
N ALA A 148 3.32 23.96 -5.78
CA ALA A 148 3.61 25.35 -6.12
C ALA A 148 2.32 26.19 -6.21
N LEU A 149 1.27 25.67 -6.86
CA LEU A 149 -0.02 26.37 -6.95
C LEU A 149 -0.65 26.60 -5.56
N ALA A 150 -0.55 25.62 -4.66
CA ALA A 150 -1.06 25.75 -3.29
C ALA A 150 -0.23 26.75 -2.47
N ASP A 151 1.09 26.79 -2.65
CA ASP A 151 2.00 27.67 -1.93
C ASP A 151 1.94 29.12 -2.44
N ASP A 152 2.05 29.32 -3.75
CA ASP A 152 2.20 30.63 -4.39
C ASP A 152 0.87 31.35 -4.62
N ASN A 153 -0.18 30.60 -4.95
CA ASN A 153 -1.47 31.15 -5.38
C ASN A 153 -2.59 30.89 -4.37
N ASN A 154 -2.30 30.22 -3.25
CA ASN A 154 -3.31 29.83 -2.26
C ASN A 154 -4.47 29.06 -2.92
N ASP A 155 -4.15 28.21 -3.90
CA ASP A 155 -5.11 27.44 -4.68
C ASP A 155 -4.82 25.93 -4.56
N GLY A 156 -5.66 25.25 -3.80
CA GLY A 156 -5.58 23.82 -3.52
C GLY A 156 -6.27 22.94 -4.56
N SER A 157 -6.76 23.48 -5.67
CA SER A 157 -7.60 22.76 -6.64
C SER A 157 -6.91 21.51 -7.21
N LYS A 158 -5.62 21.58 -7.57
CA LYS A 158 -4.86 20.44 -8.11
C LYS A 158 -4.67 19.34 -7.05
N LEU A 159 -4.19 19.68 -5.86
CA LEU A 159 -4.02 18.72 -4.76
C LEU A 159 -5.35 18.07 -4.39
N LEU A 160 -6.43 18.86 -4.38
CA LEU A 160 -7.78 18.34 -4.12
C LEU A 160 -8.24 17.35 -5.19
N SER A 161 -7.88 17.58 -6.46
CA SER A 161 -8.20 16.64 -7.53
C SER A 161 -7.43 15.31 -7.42
N PHE A 162 -6.18 15.34 -6.96
CA PHE A 162 -5.42 14.12 -6.68
C PHE A 162 -5.99 13.34 -5.50
N ALA A 163 -6.44 14.06 -4.46
CA ALA A 163 -7.06 13.43 -3.30
C ALA A 163 -8.37 12.72 -3.67
N ALA A 164 -9.17 13.30 -4.58
CA ALA A 164 -10.40 12.67 -5.07
C ALA A 164 -10.16 11.38 -5.87
N GLN A 165 -8.94 11.16 -6.36
CA GLN A 165 -8.54 9.93 -7.05
C GLN A 165 -7.96 8.87 -6.10
N ASP A 166 -7.64 9.26 -4.86
CA ASP A 166 -7.17 8.32 -3.84
C ASP A 166 -8.39 7.57 -3.23
N PRO A 167 -8.33 6.24 -3.07
CA PRO A 167 -9.42 5.47 -2.47
C PRO A 167 -9.84 5.96 -1.07
N ILE A 168 -8.93 6.50 -0.26
CA ILE A 168 -9.23 7.09 1.05
C ILE A 168 -9.96 8.43 0.88
N GLY A 169 -9.51 9.26 -0.05
CA GLY A 169 -10.18 10.54 -0.34
C GLY A 169 -11.58 10.36 -0.90
N ALA A 170 -11.83 9.27 -1.65
CA ALA A 170 -13.13 8.99 -2.26
C ALA A 170 -14.23 8.58 -1.26
N ILE A 171 -13.88 8.10 -0.06
CA ILE A 171 -14.82 7.64 0.98
C ILE A 171 -15.00 8.60 2.15
N LEU A 172 -14.08 9.53 2.33
CA LEU A 172 -14.31 10.63 3.27
C LEU A 172 -15.55 11.38 2.76
N PRO A 173 -16.44 11.87 3.64
CA PRO A 173 -17.53 12.76 3.28
C PRO A 173 -16.98 14.13 2.87
N LEU A 174 -16.06 14.13 1.91
CA LEU A 174 -15.58 15.30 1.22
C LEU A 174 -16.73 15.74 0.32
N PRO A 175 -17.05 17.04 0.23
CA PRO A 175 -18.17 17.57 -0.54
C PRO A 175 -18.10 17.34 -2.08
N TYR A 176 -17.30 16.38 -2.54
CA TYR A 176 -16.67 16.37 -3.87
C TYR A 176 -16.78 15.04 -4.62
N SER A 177 -17.49 14.05 -4.07
CA SER A 177 -17.71 12.77 -4.75
C SER A 177 -18.89 12.90 -5.73
N THR A 178 -18.64 12.80 -7.04
CA THR A 178 -19.70 12.73 -8.04
C THR A 178 -20.36 11.35 -7.96
N SER A 179 -21.70 11.29 -7.92
CA SER A 179 -22.44 10.13 -7.41
C SER A 179 -22.12 8.77 -8.07
N THR A 180 -21.68 8.75 -9.33
CA THR A 180 -21.32 7.49 -10.02
C THR A 180 -19.89 7.00 -9.73
N SER A 181 -18.95 7.91 -9.41
CA SER A 181 -17.60 7.54 -8.95
C SER A 181 -17.59 7.21 -7.46
N ALA A 182 -18.48 7.84 -6.70
CA ALA A 182 -18.74 7.58 -5.29
C ALA A 182 -19.10 6.11 -5.06
N ASP A 183 -20.11 5.58 -5.77
CA ASP A 183 -20.62 4.22 -5.52
C ASP A 183 -19.60 3.11 -5.79
N VAL A 184 -18.79 3.28 -6.84
CA VAL A 184 -17.68 2.35 -7.17
C VAL A 184 -16.58 2.44 -6.12
N ALA A 185 -16.18 3.65 -5.71
CA ALA A 185 -15.17 3.84 -4.68
C ALA A 185 -15.63 3.31 -3.30
N HIS A 186 -16.89 3.54 -2.94
CA HIS A 186 -17.50 3.00 -1.72
C HIS A 186 -17.50 1.47 -1.74
N THR A 187 -17.87 0.85 -2.86
CA THR A 187 -17.85 -0.61 -2.99
C THR A 187 -16.42 -1.17 -2.91
N ALA A 188 -15.47 -0.52 -3.59
CA ALA A 188 -14.07 -0.94 -3.59
C ALA A 188 -13.43 -0.85 -2.19
N ILE A 189 -13.68 0.23 -1.45
CA ILE A 189 -13.20 0.37 -0.07
C ILE A 189 -13.91 -0.58 0.89
N ALA A 190 -15.23 -0.73 0.78
CA ALA A 190 -15.96 -1.65 1.63
C ALA A 190 -15.44 -3.08 1.46
N ALA A 191 -15.22 -3.49 0.20
CA ALA A 191 -14.59 -4.77 -0.12
C ALA A 191 -13.15 -4.84 0.41
N HIS A 192 -12.31 -3.82 0.15
CA HIS A 192 -10.93 -3.77 0.63
C HIS A 192 -10.85 -3.92 2.15
N THR A 193 -11.70 -3.21 2.89
CA THR A 193 -11.77 -3.27 4.35
C THR A 193 -12.19 -4.67 4.79
N ALA A 194 -13.31 -5.19 4.29
CA ALA A 194 -13.82 -6.50 4.69
C ALA A 194 -12.81 -7.63 4.42
N ILE A 195 -12.17 -7.61 3.24
CA ILE A 195 -11.16 -8.60 2.85
C ILE A 195 -9.91 -8.45 3.72
N THR A 196 -9.39 -7.23 3.90
CA THR A 196 -8.20 -6.99 4.72
C THR A 196 -8.40 -7.43 6.17
N CYS A 197 -9.56 -7.13 6.75
CA CYS A 197 -9.89 -7.55 8.12
C CYS A 197 -10.07 -9.07 8.24
N ALA A 198 -10.55 -9.72 7.17
CA ALA A 198 -10.64 -11.18 7.10
C ALA A 198 -9.26 -11.84 6.96
N ASP A 199 -8.36 -11.30 6.14
CA ASP A 199 -7.10 -11.95 5.76
C ASP A 199 -5.98 -11.80 6.79
N LYS A 200 -6.00 -10.74 7.61
CA LYS A 200 -4.92 -10.44 8.56
C LYS A 200 -5.34 -10.59 10.02
N VAL A 201 -4.35 -10.78 10.89
CA VAL A 201 -4.52 -10.67 12.34
C VAL A 201 -4.16 -9.25 12.75
N PHE A 202 -5.01 -8.62 13.57
CA PHE A 202 -4.79 -7.27 14.07
C PHE A 202 -4.57 -7.30 15.58
N PRO A 203 -3.74 -6.38 16.12
CA PRO A 203 -3.51 -6.28 17.55
C PRO A 203 -4.76 -5.76 18.29
N THR A 204 -4.71 -5.73 19.62
CA THR A 204 -5.76 -5.10 20.44
C THR A 204 -5.82 -3.59 20.20
N VAL A 205 -6.96 -2.95 20.51
CA VAL A 205 -7.14 -1.49 20.41
C VAL A 205 -5.99 -0.72 21.06
N GLY A 206 -5.63 -1.05 22.31
CA GLY A 206 -4.55 -0.36 23.00
C GLY A 206 -3.16 -0.57 22.38
N ALA A 207 -2.91 -1.75 21.79
CA ALA A 207 -1.66 -1.98 21.07
C ALA A 207 -1.63 -1.26 19.71
N TYR A 208 -2.77 -1.17 19.02
CA TYR A 208 -2.89 -0.42 17.77
C TYR A 208 -2.75 1.09 18.00
N GLN A 209 -3.30 1.63 19.08
CA GLN A 209 -3.12 3.04 19.46
C GLN A 209 -1.64 3.39 19.63
N ARG A 210 -0.88 2.56 20.36
CA ARG A 210 0.58 2.76 20.51
C ARG A 210 1.32 2.70 19.18
N LEU A 211 0.92 1.81 18.28
CA LEU A 211 1.48 1.73 16.93
C LEU A 211 1.17 3.01 16.14
N ALA A 212 -0.06 3.52 16.20
CA ALA A 212 -0.43 4.77 15.53
C ALA A 212 0.37 5.98 16.08
N ASP A 213 0.58 6.05 17.40
CA ASP A 213 1.41 7.08 18.04
C ASP A 213 2.89 6.99 17.61
N GLU A 214 3.41 5.77 17.41
CA GLU A 214 4.75 5.54 16.88
C GLU A 214 4.87 5.98 15.42
N LEU A 215 3.94 5.57 14.56
CA LEU A 215 3.89 5.98 13.15
C LEU A 215 3.82 7.50 13.00
N ASN A 216 3.04 8.18 13.86
CA ASN A 216 2.93 9.63 13.85
C ASN A 216 4.22 10.34 14.29
N ARG A 217 5.00 9.74 15.20
CA ARG A 217 6.32 10.26 15.59
C ARG A 217 7.38 10.03 14.52
N GLU A 218 7.34 8.88 13.85
CA GLU A 218 8.30 8.53 12.79
C GLU A 218 8.04 9.26 11.48
N SER A 219 6.78 9.55 11.18
CA SER A 219 6.35 10.23 9.95
C SER A 219 5.29 11.28 10.27
N PRO A 220 5.69 12.51 10.65
CA PRO A 220 4.75 13.56 11.07
C PRO A 220 3.70 13.92 10.01
N HIS A 221 4.02 13.78 8.71
CA HIS A 221 3.09 14.11 7.63
C HIS A 221 2.12 12.97 7.28
N PHE A 222 2.54 11.72 7.40
CA PHE A 222 1.76 10.56 6.91
C PHE A 222 1.36 9.57 8.01
N GLY A 223 1.92 9.69 9.21
CA GLY A 223 1.72 8.75 10.30
C GLY A 223 0.26 8.64 10.73
N LEU A 224 -0.50 9.75 10.76
CA LEU A 224 -1.94 9.70 10.96
C LEU A 224 -2.64 8.87 9.87
N LEU A 225 -2.37 9.13 8.60
CA LEU A 225 -2.99 8.39 7.48
C LEU A 225 -2.65 6.89 7.54
N SER A 226 -1.40 6.56 7.87
CA SER A 226 -0.96 5.18 8.08
C SER A 226 -1.65 4.52 9.27
N GLY A 227 -1.79 5.25 10.38
CA GLY A 227 -2.45 4.78 11.60
C GLY A 227 -3.96 4.63 11.50
N LEU A 228 -4.62 5.27 10.53
CA LEU A 228 -6.05 5.07 10.26
C LEU A 228 -6.33 3.82 9.41
N GLY A 229 -5.36 3.38 8.60
CA GLY A 229 -5.56 2.41 7.53
C GLY A 229 -6.07 1.02 7.95
N ALA A 230 -5.90 0.63 9.21
CA ALA A 230 -6.38 -0.64 9.73
C ALA A 230 -7.26 -0.51 10.99
N LEU A 231 -7.65 0.72 11.35
CA LEU A 231 -8.43 0.97 12.57
C LEU A 231 -9.76 0.20 12.56
N ALA A 232 -10.44 0.16 11.42
CA ALA A 232 -11.68 -0.60 11.24
C ALA A 232 -11.49 -2.10 11.50
N CYS A 233 -10.30 -2.65 11.20
CA CYS A 233 -10.02 -4.07 11.37
C CYS A 233 -9.79 -4.50 12.81
N VAL A 234 -9.32 -3.58 13.66
CA VAL A 234 -9.07 -3.84 15.08
C VAL A 234 -10.36 -4.13 15.85
N VAL A 235 -11.46 -3.52 15.41
CA VAL A 235 -12.80 -3.69 16.00
C VAL A 235 -13.74 -4.51 15.11
N TRP A 236 -13.22 -5.17 14.08
CA TRP A 236 -14.03 -5.89 13.11
C TRP A 236 -14.78 -7.05 13.77
N PRO A 237 -16.12 -7.14 13.62
CA PRO A 237 -16.92 -8.08 14.39
C PRO A 237 -16.82 -9.53 13.89
N VAL A 238 -16.33 -9.72 12.66
CA VAL A 238 -16.27 -11.04 12.01
C VAL A 238 -14.85 -11.59 12.05
N LYS A 239 -14.70 -12.81 12.56
CA LYS A 239 -13.44 -13.56 12.43
C LYS A 239 -13.55 -14.48 11.21
N ALA A 240 -12.60 -14.37 10.28
CA ALA A 240 -12.56 -15.23 9.12
C ALA A 240 -12.24 -16.68 9.52
N ALA A 241 -13.09 -17.62 9.12
CA ALA A 241 -12.91 -19.04 9.43
C ALA A 241 -11.77 -19.69 8.63
N SER A 242 -11.40 -19.12 7.48
CA SER A 242 -10.46 -19.69 6.51
C SER A 242 -9.19 -18.85 6.32
N ARG A 243 -8.80 -18.05 7.32
CA ARG A 243 -7.59 -17.22 7.23
C ARG A 243 -6.34 -18.09 7.10
N TYR A 244 -5.55 -17.85 6.06
CA TYR A 244 -4.23 -18.46 5.92
C TYR A 244 -3.17 -17.53 6.51
N THR A 245 -2.45 -17.99 7.54
CA THR A 245 -1.39 -17.22 8.22
C THR A 245 0.00 -17.73 7.88
N GLY A 246 0.10 -18.52 6.81
CA GLY A 246 1.31 -19.22 6.44
C GLY A 246 1.33 -20.69 6.91
N PRO A 247 2.43 -21.40 6.64
CA PRO A 247 3.67 -20.88 6.03
C PRO A 247 3.56 -20.63 4.51
N PHE A 248 4.15 -19.55 3.99
CA PHE A 248 4.04 -19.19 2.56
C PHE A 248 5.07 -19.90 1.68
N HIS A 249 5.34 -21.19 1.93
CA HIS A 249 6.46 -21.89 1.27
C HIS A 249 6.27 -22.13 -0.22
N ALA A 250 5.03 -22.28 -0.71
CA ALA A 250 4.74 -22.59 -2.11
C ALA A 250 5.56 -23.77 -2.69
N THR A 251 5.81 -24.82 -1.89
CA THR A 251 6.57 -26.00 -2.32
C THR A 251 5.94 -26.64 -3.55
N GLY A 252 6.76 -26.95 -4.55
CA GLY A 252 6.31 -27.55 -5.81
C GLY A 252 5.78 -26.55 -6.84
N ALA A 253 5.77 -25.24 -6.54
CA ALA A 253 5.49 -24.22 -7.52
C ALA A 253 6.60 -24.15 -8.59
N ALA A 254 6.19 -23.70 -9.79
CA ALA A 254 7.11 -23.24 -10.84
C ALA A 254 8.00 -22.10 -10.31
N PRO A 255 9.12 -21.75 -10.98
CA PRO A 255 9.95 -20.64 -10.57
C PRO A 255 9.12 -19.37 -10.37
N ILE A 256 9.36 -18.60 -9.31
CA ILE A 256 8.59 -17.41 -8.95
C ILE A 256 9.48 -16.17 -9.09
N LEU A 257 9.03 -15.18 -9.86
CA LEU A 257 9.65 -13.87 -9.90
C LEU A 257 8.96 -12.93 -8.92
N LEU A 258 9.70 -12.43 -7.95
CA LEU A 258 9.28 -11.33 -7.08
C LEU A 258 9.92 -10.04 -7.56
N VAL A 259 9.15 -8.96 -7.60
CA VAL A 259 9.68 -7.63 -7.95
C VAL A 259 9.37 -6.67 -6.82
N GLY A 260 10.39 -6.00 -6.29
CA GLY A 260 10.25 -5.03 -5.20
C GLY A 260 11.06 -3.77 -5.44
N SER A 261 10.43 -2.61 -5.26
CA SER A 261 11.07 -1.30 -5.33
C SER A 261 11.63 -0.90 -3.97
N THR A 262 12.85 -0.35 -3.92
CA THR A 262 13.55 -0.06 -2.66
C THR A 262 12.86 0.99 -1.78
N GLY A 263 12.10 1.91 -2.38
CA GLY A 263 11.38 2.97 -1.71
C GLY A 263 9.87 2.91 -1.95
N ASP A 264 9.31 1.74 -2.21
CA ASP A 264 7.86 1.56 -2.41
C ASP A 264 7.06 2.09 -1.20
N PRO A 265 6.19 3.10 -1.36
CA PRO A 265 5.49 3.74 -0.25
C PRO A 265 4.29 2.93 0.26
N ALA A 266 3.83 1.91 -0.48
CA ALA A 266 2.63 1.14 -0.12
C ALA A 266 2.97 -0.32 0.27
N THR A 267 3.98 -0.91 -0.37
CA THR A 267 4.44 -2.27 -0.11
C THR A 267 5.97 -2.28 0.08
N PRO A 268 6.47 -1.91 1.28
CA PRO A 268 7.88 -1.66 1.52
C PRO A 268 8.77 -2.83 1.12
N TYR A 269 9.97 -2.52 0.63
CA TYR A 269 10.94 -3.49 0.12
C TYR A 269 11.26 -4.62 1.12
N SER A 270 11.27 -4.33 2.42
CA SER A 270 11.46 -5.34 3.48
C SER A 270 10.42 -6.47 3.41
N GLY A 271 9.18 -6.17 3.01
CA GLY A 271 8.14 -7.14 2.75
C GLY A 271 8.47 -8.06 1.57
N ALA A 272 9.02 -7.50 0.48
CA ALA A 272 9.51 -8.27 -0.67
C ALA A 272 10.67 -9.19 -0.29
N VAL A 273 11.62 -8.69 0.49
CA VAL A 273 12.74 -9.50 1.01
C VAL A 273 12.23 -10.62 1.91
N SER A 274 11.29 -10.33 2.80
CA SER A 274 10.67 -11.34 3.68
C SER A 274 9.94 -12.42 2.89
N LEU A 275 9.09 -12.03 1.93
CA LEU A 275 8.37 -12.97 1.09
C LEU A 275 9.32 -13.84 0.24
N ALA A 276 10.40 -13.25 -0.29
CA ALA A 276 11.43 -13.99 -1.03
C ALA A 276 12.16 -15.04 -0.19
N ARG A 277 12.28 -14.82 1.12
CA ARG A 277 12.85 -15.82 2.04
C ARG A 277 11.88 -16.96 2.35
N GLN A 278 10.58 -16.71 2.26
CA GLN A 278 9.55 -17.69 2.58
C GLN A 278 9.20 -18.57 1.38
N LEU A 279 9.11 -18.00 0.16
CA LEU A 279 8.74 -18.73 -1.04
C LEU A 279 9.87 -19.63 -1.55
N ALA A 280 9.58 -20.91 -1.67
CA ALA A 280 10.39 -21.86 -2.43
C ALA A 280 10.45 -21.44 -3.91
N ASN A 281 11.59 -21.70 -4.54
CA ASN A 281 11.82 -21.45 -5.97
C ASN A 281 11.64 -19.98 -6.40
N SER A 282 11.82 -19.01 -5.49
CA SER A 282 11.70 -17.59 -5.81
C SER A 282 13.04 -16.90 -6.06
N VAL A 283 13.01 -15.86 -6.90
CA VAL A 283 14.07 -14.86 -7.07
C VAL A 283 13.48 -13.46 -6.94
N LEU A 284 14.07 -12.64 -6.08
CA LEU A 284 13.76 -11.22 -5.96
C LEU A 284 14.58 -10.40 -6.95
N LEU A 285 13.89 -9.73 -7.86
CA LEU A 285 14.41 -8.62 -8.65
C LEU A 285 14.20 -7.33 -7.87
N THR A 286 15.31 -6.65 -7.58
CA THR A 286 15.27 -5.36 -6.87
C THR A 286 15.24 -4.23 -7.86
N TRP A 287 14.35 -3.27 -7.69
CA TRP A 287 14.36 -2.03 -8.46
C TRP A 287 14.69 -0.85 -7.54
N ARG A 288 15.76 -0.10 -7.84
CA ARG A 288 16.08 1.13 -7.11
C ARG A 288 15.11 2.23 -7.54
N SER A 289 13.97 2.34 -6.89
CA SER A 289 12.91 3.30 -7.21
C SER A 289 12.05 3.57 -5.97
N TYR A 290 11.37 4.71 -5.96
CA TYR A 290 10.43 5.13 -4.93
C TYR A 290 8.96 5.00 -5.37
N THR A 291 8.69 4.27 -6.47
CA THR A 291 7.33 4.04 -6.96
C THR A 291 6.69 2.80 -6.36
N HIS A 292 5.35 2.79 -6.33
CA HIS A 292 4.58 1.59 -6.04
C HIS A 292 4.41 0.72 -7.29
N THR A 293 4.63 -0.60 -7.14
CA THR A 293 4.72 -1.58 -8.24
C THR A 293 5.84 -1.28 -9.23
N ALA A 294 6.04 -2.12 -10.25
CA ALA A 294 7.23 -2.04 -11.10
C ALA A 294 7.03 -2.34 -12.59
N TYR A 295 6.18 -3.31 -12.94
CA TYR A 295 6.16 -3.84 -14.32
C TYR A 295 5.71 -2.83 -15.38
N PHE A 296 4.67 -2.04 -15.09
CA PHE A 296 4.14 -1.03 -16.01
C PHE A 296 4.74 0.36 -15.80
N GLN A 297 5.82 0.46 -15.02
CA GLN A 297 6.55 1.71 -14.82
C GLN A 297 7.67 1.84 -15.85
N ASP A 298 8.39 2.96 -15.86
CA ASP A 298 9.31 3.35 -16.95
C ASP A 298 10.62 2.54 -17.04
N SER A 299 10.82 1.52 -16.21
CA SER A 299 12.08 0.77 -16.14
C SER A 299 12.16 -0.32 -17.21
N GLY A 300 12.90 -0.03 -18.30
CA GLY A 300 13.24 -1.03 -19.32
C GLY A 300 13.94 -2.27 -18.77
N CYS A 301 14.76 -2.12 -17.72
CA CYS A 301 15.42 -3.24 -17.03
C CYS A 301 14.40 -4.17 -16.34
N VAL A 302 13.45 -3.60 -15.59
CA VAL A 302 12.40 -4.39 -14.92
C VAL A 302 11.53 -5.08 -15.96
N ARG A 303 11.07 -4.32 -16.96
CA ARG A 303 10.19 -4.83 -18.01
C ARG A 303 10.82 -6.01 -18.75
N GLN A 304 12.07 -5.90 -19.19
CA GLN A 304 12.76 -7.00 -19.87
C GLN A 304 12.91 -8.24 -18.98
N ALA A 305 13.23 -8.07 -17.69
CA ALA A 305 13.36 -9.20 -16.78
C ALA A 305 12.01 -9.91 -16.54
N VAL A 306 10.93 -9.14 -16.41
CA VAL A 306 9.57 -9.69 -16.25
C VAL A 306 9.10 -10.36 -17.54
N GLU A 307 9.26 -9.72 -18.71
CA GLU A 307 8.87 -10.28 -20.01
C GLU A 307 9.60 -11.60 -20.29
N ARG A 308 10.92 -11.66 -20.05
CA ARG A 308 11.70 -12.89 -20.22
C ARG A 308 11.26 -14.01 -19.28
N TYR A 309 10.84 -13.67 -18.07
CA TYR A 309 10.25 -14.65 -17.16
C TYR A 309 8.87 -15.11 -17.61
N LEU A 310 8.00 -14.20 -18.07
CA LEU A 310 6.65 -14.55 -18.51
C LEU A 310 6.65 -15.39 -19.80
N VAL A 311 7.55 -15.08 -20.73
CA VAL A 311 7.62 -15.73 -22.05
C VAL A 311 8.47 -17.01 -21.99
N ASP A 312 9.67 -16.93 -21.41
CA ASP A 312 10.65 -18.01 -21.47
C ASP A 312 10.80 -18.78 -20.15
N LEU A 313 10.12 -18.35 -19.09
CA LEU A 313 10.29 -18.86 -17.73
C LEU A 313 11.71 -18.70 -17.17
N ILE A 314 12.47 -17.72 -17.70
CA ILE A 314 13.85 -17.48 -17.26
C ILE A 314 13.89 -16.36 -16.22
N LEU A 315 14.30 -16.73 -15.00
CA LEU A 315 14.53 -15.77 -13.92
C LEU A 315 15.82 -14.96 -14.12
N PRO A 316 15.88 -13.72 -13.60
CA PRO A 316 17.14 -13.00 -13.46
C PRO A 316 18.09 -13.74 -12.51
N LYS A 317 19.39 -13.42 -12.58
CA LYS A 317 20.36 -13.89 -11.58
C LYS A 317 19.93 -13.43 -10.18
N ARG A 318 20.23 -14.23 -9.15
CA ARG A 318 20.00 -13.81 -7.75
C ARG A 318 20.80 -12.54 -7.46
N GLY A 319 20.16 -11.57 -6.82
CA GLY A 319 20.78 -10.28 -6.49
C GLY A 319 20.82 -9.28 -7.65
N THR A 320 20.12 -9.53 -8.76
CA THR A 320 19.95 -8.52 -9.82
C THR A 320 19.25 -7.28 -9.25
N ILE A 321 19.84 -6.12 -9.56
CA ILE A 321 19.32 -4.80 -9.21
C ILE A 321 19.12 -4.02 -10.51
N CYS A 322 17.89 -3.61 -10.79
CA CYS A 322 17.60 -2.61 -11.80
C CYS A 322 17.82 -1.19 -11.23
N PRO A 323 18.51 -0.31 -11.95
CA PRO A 323 18.72 1.07 -11.53
C PRO A 323 17.40 1.87 -11.58
N ASP A 324 17.43 3.05 -10.96
CA ASP A 324 16.35 4.03 -11.13
C ASP A 324 16.31 4.53 -12.57
N VAL A 325 15.15 5.02 -13.00
CA VAL A 325 14.97 5.68 -14.28
C VAL A 325 15.22 7.17 -14.06
N PRO A 326 16.22 7.79 -14.72
CA PRO A 326 16.41 9.22 -14.63
C PRO A 326 15.13 9.93 -15.08
N THR A 327 14.58 10.80 -14.24
CA THR A 327 13.54 11.74 -14.67
C THR A 327 14.12 12.58 -15.79
N ALA A 328 13.58 12.47 -17.01
CA ALA A 328 14.04 13.27 -18.13
C ALA A 328 14.03 14.74 -17.71
N ALA A 329 15.21 15.37 -17.68
CA ALA A 329 15.31 16.82 -17.57
C ALA A 329 14.62 17.38 -18.82
N GLY A 330 13.42 17.97 -18.63
CA GLY A 330 12.67 18.56 -19.73
C GLY A 330 13.56 19.49 -20.55
N SER A 331 13.63 19.19 -21.84
CA SER A 331 14.14 20.03 -22.92
C SER A 331 13.31 21.29 -23.09
#